data_AF-A0A7H8PMV4-F1
#
_entry.id   AF-A0A7H8PMV4-F1
#
_cell.length_a   1.000
_cell.length_b   1.000
_cell.length_c   1.000
_cell.angle_alpha   90.00
_cell.angle_beta   90.00
_cell.angle_gamma   90.00
#
_symmetry.space_group_name_H-M   'P 1'
#
loop_
_entity.id
_entity.type
_entity.pdbx_description
1 polymer ?
#
loop_
_entity_poly.entity_id
_entity_poly.type
_entity_poly.pdbx_seq_one_letter_code
_entity_poly.pdbx_strand_id
1 'polypeptide(L)' 'MKRVIVDYKKLNKDILALLVEKYPDGYNDSDIVTFKNGHNDVIEAVEVKTEDTVYLVKISKRLADTMANYDLEE' A
#
# COMPACT_ATOMS: atom_id res chain seq x y z
N MET A 1 -15.16 -8.05 -8.03
CA MET A 1 -13.89 -7.61 -7.43
C MET A 1 -14.18 -6.67 -6.27
N LYS A 2 -13.66 -7.00 -5.08
CA LYS A 2 -13.84 -6.18 -3.88
C LYS A 2 -12.71 -5.15 -3.79
N ARG A 3 -12.99 -3.92 -3.34
CA ARG A 3 -11.98 -2.90 -3.06
C ARG A 3 -11.89 -2.65 -1.57
N VAL A 4 -10.69 -2.73 -1.02
CA VAL A 4 -10.44 -2.57 0.42
C VAL A 4 -9.35 -1.53 0.62
N ILE A 5 -9.65 -0.49 1.40
CA ILE A 5 -8.66 0.52 1.80
C ILE A 5 -8.01 0.05 3.10
N VAL A 6 -6.67 -0.01 3.11
CA VAL A 6 -5.89 -0.51 4.24
C VAL A 6 -4.94 0.59 4.71
N ASP A 7 -5.01 0.91 6.00
CA ASP A 7 -4.00 1.76 6.66
C ASP A 7 -2.79 0.92 7.03
N TYR A 8 -1.61 1.53 7.07
CA TYR A 8 -0.36 0.87 7.49
C TYR A 8 -0.52 0.08 8.81
N LYS A 9 -1.21 0.65 9.81
CA LYS A 9 -1.44 0.00 11.12
C LYS A 9 -2.28 -1.29 11.05
N LYS A 10 -2.97 -1.52 9.94
CA LYS A 10 -3.84 -2.67 9.70
C LYS A 10 -3.25 -3.61 8.63
N LEU A 11 -2.01 -3.37 8.20
CA LEU A 11 -1.31 -4.29 7.31
C LEU A 11 -1.06 -5.61 8.04
N ASN A 12 -1.44 -6.70 7.39
CA ASN A 12 -0.98 -8.03 7.75
C ASN A 12 0.26 -8.38 6.91
N LYS A 13 0.92 -9.49 7.26
CA LYS A 13 2.12 -9.95 6.57
C LYS A 13 1.85 -10.27 5.08
N ASP A 14 0.65 -10.74 4.75
CA ASP A 14 0.30 -11.11 3.38
C ASP A 14 0.25 -9.89 2.45
N ILE A 15 -0.39 -8.79 2.88
CA ILE A 15 -0.46 -7.56 2.07
C ILE A 15 0.94 -6.90 1.99
N LEU A 16 1.74 -6.97 3.05
CA LEU A 16 3.11 -6.48 3.02
C LEU A 16 3.96 -7.26 2.01
N ALA A 17 3.84 -8.58 1.98
CA ALA A 17 4.53 -9.42 1.01
C ALA A 17 4.12 -9.06 -0.44
N LEU A 18 2.83 -8.82 -0.69
CA LEU A 18 2.35 -8.37 -2.01
C LEU A 18 2.92 -7.00 -2.41
N LEU A 19 3.10 -6.09 -1.44
CA LEU A 19 3.72 -4.79 -1.70
C LEU A 19 5.19 -4.94 -2.06
N VAL A 20 5.94 -5.75 -1.33
CA VAL A 20 7.37 -6.00 -1.60
C VAL A 20 7.55 -6.74 -2.92
N GLU A 21 6.72 -7.73 -3.22
CA GLU A 21 6.77 -8.46 -4.49
C GLU A 21 6.45 -7.56 -5.68
N LYS A 22 5.47 -6.66 -5.54
CA LYS A 22 5.07 -5.74 -6.61
C LYS A 22 6.02 -4.55 -6.77
N TYR A 23 6.57 -4.06 -5.67
CA TYR A 23 7.42 -2.87 -5.60
C TYR A 23 8.74 -3.20 -4.88
N PRO A 24 9.57 -4.10 -5.44
CA PRO A 24 10.81 -4.55 -4.79
C PRO A 24 11.80 -3.39 -4.61
N ASP A 25 11.84 -2.45 -5.55
CA ASP A 25 12.66 -1.24 -5.51
C ASP A 25 11.94 -0.03 -4.88
N GLY A 26 10.77 -0.27 -4.26
CA GLY A 26 9.85 0.77 -3.82
C GLY A 26 8.89 1.25 -4.92
N TYR A 27 8.06 2.23 -4.57
CA TYR A 27 7.06 2.83 -5.46
C TYR A 27 7.43 4.28 -5.79
N ASN A 28 7.00 4.77 -6.94
CA ASN A 28 7.18 6.17 -7.35
C ASN A 28 5.84 6.90 -7.42
N ASP A 29 5.87 8.21 -7.69
CA ASP A 29 4.65 9.03 -7.77
C ASP A 29 3.64 8.54 -8.82
N SER A 30 4.09 7.85 -9.86
CA SER A 30 3.21 7.28 -10.90
C SER A 30 2.43 6.05 -10.42
N ASP A 31 2.89 5.40 -9.34
CA ASP A 31 2.22 4.27 -8.70
C ASP A 31 1.14 4.73 -7.70
N ILE A 32 1.14 6.02 -7.36
CA ILE A 32 0.24 6.61 -6.37
C ILE A 32 -1.12 6.88 -7.00
N VAL A 33 -2.14 6.27 -6.39
CA VAL A 33 -3.54 6.55 -6.71
C VAL A 33 -4.07 7.55 -5.68
N THR A 34 -4.45 8.73 -6.17
CA THR A 34 -5.05 9.80 -5.36
C THR A 34 -6.55 9.87 -5.60
N PHE A 35 -7.34 9.80 -4.54
CA PHE A 35 -8.79 9.90 -4.61
C PHE A 35 -9.38 10.57 -3.36
N LYS A 36 -10.62 11.04 -3.45
CA LYS A 36 -11.33 11.58 -2.29
C LYS A 36 -12.22 10.51 -1.66
N ASN A 37 -12.16 10.39 -0.33
CA ASN A 37 -13.06 9.49 0.41
C ASN A 37 -14.45 10.14 0.63
N GLY A 38 -15.36 9.41 1.28
CA GLY A 38 -16.70 9.92 1.63
C GLY A 38 -16.73 11.11 2.60
N HIS A 39 -15.58 11.45 3.21
CA HIS A 39 -15.40 12.61 4.08
C HIS A 39 -14.76 13.80 3.34
N ASN A 40 -14.56 13.70 2.03
CA ASN A 40 -13.88 14.69 1.19
C ASN A 40 -12.38 14.87 1.53
N ASP A 41 -11.79 13.94 2.29
CA ASP A 41 -10.35 13.88 2.50
C ASP A 41 -9.66 13.35 1.25
N VAL A 42 -8.51 13.93 0.91
CA VAL A 42 -7.63 13.39 -0.13
C VAL A 42 -6.86 12.20 0.45
N ILE A 43 -7.00 11.06 -0.19
CA ILE A 43 -6.32 9.81 0.14
C ILE A 43 -5.35 9.48 -0.98
N GLU A 44 -4.12 9.16 -0.60
CA GLU A 44 -3.07 8.66 -1.48
C GLU A 44 -2.77 7.21 -1.11
N ALA A 45 -2.77 6.31 -2.10
CA ALA A 45 -2.58 4.89 -1.87
C ALA A 45 -1.84 4.22 -3.02
N VAL A 46 -1.07 3.18 -2.71
CA VAL A 46 -0.56 2.23 -3.71
C VAL A 46 -1.51 1.04 -3.83
N GLU A 47 -1.60 0.46 -5.02
CA GLU A 47 -2.52 -0.63 -5.31
C GLU A 47 -1.80 -1.98 -5.36
N VAL A 48 -2.28 -2.99 -4.63
CA VAL A 48 -1.91 -4.40 -4.82
C VAL A 48 -3.17 -5.25 -5.00
N LYS A 49 -3.06 -6.36 -5.73
CA LYS A 49 -4.22 -7.19 -6.12
C LYS A 49 -4.00 -8.64 -5.77
N THR A 50 -5.06 -9.27 -5.27
CA THR A 50 -5.25 -10.73 -5.30
C THR A 50 -6.25 -11.08 -6.39
N GLU A 51 -6.58 -12.37 -6.55
CA GLU A 51 -7.53 -12.83 -7.57
C GLU A 51 -8.92 -12.16 -7.45
N ASP A 52 -9.39 -11.92 -6.23
CA ASP A 52 -10.75 -11.45 -5.94
C ASP A 52 -10.82 -10.02 -5.36
N THR A 53 -9.70 -9.55 -4.79
CA THR A 53 -9.65 -8.31 -4.00
C THR A 53 -8.53 -7.37 -4.46
N VAL A 54 -8.89 -6.08 -4.56
CA VAL A 54 -7.97 -4.97 -4.79
C VAL A 54 -7.75 -4.24 -3.48
N TYR A 55 -6.51 -4.18 -3.02
CA TYR A 55 -6.11 -3.47 -1.81
C TYR A 55 -5.49 -2.12 -2.19
N LEU A 56 -6.05 -1.05 -1.62
CA LEU A 56 -5.50 0.30 -1.70
C LEU A 56 -4.82 0.61 -0.37
N VAL A 57 -3.50 0.49 -0.33
CA VAL A 57 -2.72 0.69 0.88
C VAL A 57 -2.35 2.16 0.98
N LYS A 58 -2.87 2.82 2.02
CA LYS A 58 -2.66 4.25 2.24
C LYS A 58 -1.19 4.55 2.46
N ILE A 59 -0.69 5.50 1.70
CA ILE A 59 0.67 5.99 1.84
C ILE A 59 0.72 6.86 3.10
N SER A 60 1.60 6.49 4.01
CA SER A 60 1.96 7.29 5.17
C SER A 60 3.47 7.29 5.30
N LYS A 61 4.05 8.27 6.00
CA LYS A 61 5.50 8.32 6.23
C LYS A 61 6.09 6.98 6.71
N ARG A 62 5.37 6.29 7.61
CA ARG A 62 5.76 4.98 8.15
C ARG A 62 5.78 3.84 7.12
N LEU A 63 4.90 3.89 6.10
CA LEU A 63 4.90 2.86 5.05
C LEU A 63 6.18 2.97 4.22
N ALA A 64 6.53 4.19 3.80
CA ALA A 64 7.76 4.45 3.04
C ALA A 64 9.00 3.98 3.82
N ASP A 65 9.08 4.32 5.12
CA ASP A 65 10.18 3.88 5.99
C ASP A 65 10.22 2.33 6.09
N THR A 66 9.08 1.67 6.22
CA THR A 66 9.04 0.19 6.36
C THR A 66 9.45 -0.51 5.08
N MET A 67 8.99 -0.04 3.92
CA MET A 67 9.37 -0.63 2.64
C MET A 67 10.87 -0.50 2.37
N ALA A 68 11.47 0.64 2.74
CA ALA A 68 12.91 0.85 2.58
C ALA A 68 13.78 0.00 3.52
N ASN A 69 13.25 -0.39 4.70
CA ASN A 69 13.99 -1.16 5.71
C ASN A 69 13.65 -2.67 5.72
N TYR A 70 12.65 -3.13 4.96
CA TYR A 70 12.21 -4.52 4.98
C TYR A 70 13.30 -5.51 4.56
N ASP A 71 14.29 -5.05 3.79
CA ASP A 71 15.44 -5.85 3.32
C ASP A 71 16.58 -5.94 4.35
N LEU A 72 16.45 -5.31 5.52
CA LEU A 72 17.51 -5.22 6.54
C LEU A 72 17.28 -6.09 7.78
N GLU A 73 16.23 -6.92 7.81
CA GLU A 73 16.02 -7.90 8.88
C GLU A 73 16.41 -9.31 8.42
N GLU A 74 17.72 -9.61 8.49
CA GLU A 74 18.29 -10.97 8.48
C GLU A 74 18.68 -11.39 9.91
#